data_AF-A0A7J8TF06-F1
#
_entry.id   AF-A0A7J8TF06-F1
#
_cell.length_a   1.000
_cell.length_b   1.000
_cell.length_c   1.000
_cell.angle_alpha   90.00
_cell.angle_beta   90.00
_cell.angle_gamma   90.00
#
_symmetry.space_group_name_H-M   'P 1'
#
loop_
_entity.id
_entity.type
_entity.pdbx_description
1 polymer ?
#
loop_
_entity_poly.entity_id
_entity_poly.type
_entity_poly.pdbx_seq_one_letter_code
_entity_poly.pdbx_strand_id
1 'polypeptide(L)'
;AKIYQTIYEEQDGDLCKVNLISGIGPNPYDPYVLKPDICALGEDILCANKYDAQNMYSHYQGMSGTSMVNVVVVGMLSYIKTFHKD
;
A
#
# COMPACT_ATOMS: atom_id res chain seq x y z
N ALA A 1 -13.10 26.74 6.08
CA ALA A 1 -12.61 25.98 7.24
C ALA A 1 -13.46 24.74 7.52
N LYS A 2 -14.79 24.86 7.71
CA LYS A 2 -15.67 23.72 8.02
C LYS A 2 -15.77 22.63 6.95
N ILE A 3 -15.69 23.00 5.67
CA ILE A 3 -15.84 22.08 4.53
C ILE A 3 -14.66 21.08 4.42
N TYR A 4 -13.44 21.53 4.74
CA TYR A 4 -12.27 20.64 4.76
C TYR A 4 -12.36 19.64 5.91
N GLN A 5 -12.83 20.09 7.08
CA GLN A 5 -12.93 19.25 8.26
C GLN A 5 -13.93 18.09 8.08
N THR A 6 -15.07 18.31 7.41
CA THR A 6 -16.05 17.25 7.15
C THR A 6 -15.51 16.16 6.21
N ILE A 7 -14.68 16.53 5.21
CA ILE A 7 -14.09 15.55 4.26
C ILE A 7 -13.09 14.63 4.98
N TYR A 8 -12.32 15.17 5.94
CA TYR A 8 -11.34 14.39 6.70
C TYR A 8 -11.98 13.62 7.88
N GLU A 9 -12.98 14.18 8.56
CA GLU A 9 -13.69 13.50 9.67
C GLU A 9 -14.57 12.33 9.20
N GLU A 10 -15.10 12.35 7.98
CA GLU A 10 -15.89 11.24 7.42
C GLU A 10 -15.00 10.06 6.98
N GLN A 11 -13.72 10.31 6.70
CA GLN A 11 -12.73 9.30 6.26
C GLN A 11 -12.03 8.57 7.42
N ASP A 12 -11.99 9.13 8.63
CA ASP A 12 -11.29 8.54 9.79
C ASP A 12 -11.81 7.12 10.14
N GLY A 13 -13.08 6.84 9.85
CA GLY A 13 -13.67 5.51 10.03
C GLY A 13 -13.17 4.44 9.05
N ASP A 14 -12.48 4.84 7.98
CA ASP A 14 -11.97 3.97 6.90
C ASP A 14 -10.43 3.99 6.76
N LEU A 15 -9.73 4.77 7.60
CA LEU A 15 -8.27 4.80 7.65
C LEU A 15 -7.70 3.48 8.19
N CYS A 16 -6.55 3.08 7.65
CA CYS A 16 -5.81 1.88 8.06
C CYS A 16 -6.61 0.56 8.02
N LYS A 17 -7.59 0.46 7.11
CA LYS A 17 -8.27 -0.80 6.82
C LYS A 17 -7.53 -1.63 5.78
N VAL A 18 -7.63 -2.95 5.94
CA VAL A 18 -7.19 -3.89 4.91
C VAL A 18 -8.15 -3.78 3.72
N ASN A 19 -7.62 -3.53 2.53
CA ASN A 19 -8.42 -3.46 1.32
C ASN A 19 -9.10 -4.83 1.04
N LEU A 20 -10.36 -4.81 0.61
CA LEU A 20 -11.16 -5.96 0.23
C LEU A 20 -10.50 -6.88 -0.81
N ILE A 21 -9.65 -6.34 -1.69
CA ILE A 21 -8.96 -7.15 -2.72
C ILE A 21 -7.65 -7.78 -2.21
N SER A 22 -7.23 -7.51 -0.97
CA SER A 22 -6.05 -8.15 -0.39
C SER A 22 -6.30 -9.65 -0.19
N GLY A 23 -5.30 -10.47 -0.51
CA GLY A 23 -5.34 -11.89 -0.17
C GLY A 23 -5.41 -12.09 1.35
N ILE A 24 -6.24 -13.03 1.79
CA ILE A 24 -6.45 -13.38 3.19
C ILE A 24 -6.05 -14.85 3.37
N GLY A 25 -5.47 -15.20 4.52
CA GLY A 25 -5.20 -16.59 4.88
C GLY A 25 -6.48 -17.44 5.04
N PRO A 26 -6.35 -18.74 5.39
CA PRO A 26 -5.12 -19.39 5.86
C PRO A 26 -4.13 -19.71 4.73
N ASN A 27 -2.90 -20.07 5.09
CA ASN A 27 -1.91 -20.53 4.14
C ASN A 27 -2.35 -21.89 3.54
N PRO A 28 -2.50 -22.01 2.20
CA PRO A 28 -2.96 -23.24 1.57
C PRO A 28 -1.94 -24.39 1.62
N TYR A 29 -0.66 -24.11 1.92
CA TYR A 29 0.41 -25.10 1.95
C TYR A 29 0.70 -25.64 3.36
N ASP A 30 0.59 -24.78 4.38
CA ASP A 30 0.81 -25.15 5.78
C ASP A 30 -0.13 -24.36 6.69
N PRO A 31 -1.19 -24.99 7.23
CA PRO A 31 -2.17 -24.29 8.07
C PRO A 31 -1.60 -23.83 9.42
N TYR A 32 -0.43 -24.32 9.84
CA TYR A 32 0.23 -23.87 11.07
C TYR A 32 1.06 -22.59 10.87
N VAL A 33 1.27 -22.16 9.62
CA VAL A 33 1.97 -20.91 9.28
C VAL A 33 0.96 -19.88 8.79
N LEU A 34 0.76 -18.81 9.58
CA LEU A 34 -0.16 -17.73 9.24
C LEU A 34 0.35 -16.91 8.03
N LYS A 35 -0.58 -16.52 7.15
CA LYS A 35 -0.34 -15.61 6.01
C LYS A 35 -1.53 -14.64 5.85
N PRO A 36 -1.33 -13.42 5.31
CA PRO A 36 -0.03 -12.81 4.98
C PRO A 36 0.78 -12.45 6.24
N ASP A 37 2.09 -12.25 6.10
CA ASP A 37 2.97 -11.98 7.25
C ASP A 37 2.92 -10.51 7.73
N ILE A 38 2.65 -9.58 6.82
CA ILE A 38 2.68 -8.14 7.08
C ILE A 38 1.70 -7.40 6.18
N CYS A 39 1.15 -6.29 6.69
CA CYS A 39 0.34 -5.34 5.92
C CYS A 39 1.03 -3.97 5.90
N ALA A 40 0.88 -3.24 4.81
CA ALA A 40 1.32 -1.85 4.69
C ALA A 40 0.38 -1.08 3.75
N LEU A 41 0.69 0.20 3.50
CA LEU A 41 -0.07 1.06 2.61
C LEU A 41 0.01 0.56 1.17
N GLY A 42 -1.14 0.43 0.52
CA GLY A 42 -1.25 -0.06 -0.85
C GLY A 42 -2.47 0.44 -1.60
N GLU A 43 -3.21 1.40 -1.06
CA GLU A 43 -4.37 2.03 -1.71
C GLU A 43 -4.03 3.46 -2.10
N ASP A 44 -4.39 3.85 -3.33
CA ASP A 44 -4.20 5.20 -3.86
C ASP A 44 -2.79 5.77 -3.64
N ILE A 45 -1.78 4.92 -3.84
CA ILE A 45 -0.38 5.30 -3.66
C ILE A 45 0.09 6.07 -4.90
N LEU A 46 0.46 7.33 -4.72
CA LEU A 46 1.03 8.15 -5.78
C LEU A 46 2.44 7.68 -6.10
N CYS A 47 2.61 7.12 -7.29
CA CYS A 47 3.85 6.52 -7.75
C CYS A 47 4.29 7.15 -9.07
N ALA A 48 5.60 7.17 -9.33
CA ALA A 48 6.11 7.58 -10.63
C ALA A 48 5.62 6.61 -11.71
N ASN A 49 5.13 7.15 -12.83
CA ASN A 49 4.72 6.39 -13.99
C ASN A 49 5.44 6.90 -15.24
N LYS A 50 5.67 6.00 -16.20
CA LYS A 50 6.20 6.37 -17.50
C LYS A 50 5.17 7.24 -18.22
N TYR A 51 5.67 8.16 -19.04
CA TYR A 51 4.81 8.94 -19.92
C TYR A 51 4.00 8.00 -20.81
N ASP A 52 2.68 8.10 -20.71
CA ASP A 52 1.75 7.40 -21.60
C ASP A 52 0.98 8.47 -22.39
N ALA A 53 0.99 8.34 -23.72
CA ALA A 53 0.28 9.24 -24.62
C ALA A 53 -1.24 9.22 -24.40
N GLN A 54 -1.79 8.17 -23.78
CA GLN A 54 -3.20 8.08 -23.39
C GLN A 54 -3.49 8.79 -22.05
N ASN A 55 -2.49 8.91 -21.18
CA ASN A 55 -2.56 9.52 -19.86
C ASN A 55 -1.83 10.87 -19.86
N MET A 56 -2.23 11.71 -20.82
CA MET A 56 -1.59 13.00 -21.14
C MET A 56 -1.24 13.77 -19.85
N TYR A 57 0.06 14.03 -19.68
CA TYR A 57 0.70 14.94 -18.70
C TYR A 57 1.10 14.41 -17.31
N SER A 58 0.80 13.17 -16.91
CA SER A 58 1.14 12.75 -15.53
C SER A 58 2.33 11.79 -15.45
N HIS A 59 3.49 12.32 -15.06
CA HIS A 59 4.67 11.53 -14.65
C HIS A 59 4.44 10.72 -13.37
N TYR A 60 3.28 10.89 -12.74
CA TYR A 60 2.87 10.19 -11.53
C TYR A 60 1.44 9.70 -11.68
N GLN A 61 1.12 8.56 -11.08
CA GLN A 61 -0.23 8.01 -11.09
C GLN A 61 -0.53 7.38 -9.73
N GLY A 62 -1.75 7.57 -9.23
CA GLY A 62 -2.28 6.82 -8.09
C GLY A 62 -2.52 5.36 -8.50
N MET A 63 -1.89 4.43 -7.79
CA MET A 63 -2.03 3.00 -8.02
C MET A 63 -2.40 2.29 -6.71
N SER A 64 -3.28 1.29 -6.84
CA SER A 64 -3.73 0.44 -5.73
C SER A 64 -3.38 -1.03 -5.97
N GLY A 65 -3.08 -1.75 -4.90
CA GLY A 65 -2.88 -3.20 -4.90
C GLY A 65 -1.73 -3.68 -4.02
N THR A 66 -1.67 -4.99 -3.79
CA THR A 66 -0.60 -5.65 -3.02
C THR A 66 0.78 -5.51 -3.69
N SER A 67 0.82 -5.23 -4.99
CA SER A 67 2.04 -4.87 -5.73
C SER A 67 2.66 -3.58 -5.19
N MET A 68 1.85 -2.60 -4.78
CA MET A 68 2.33 -1.36 -4.16
C MET A 68 2.82 -1.60 -2.73
N VAL A 69 2.09 -2.41 -1.96
CA VAL A 69 2.47 -2.84 -0.59
C VAL A 69 3.87 -3.47 -0.59
N ASN A 70 4.15 -4.35 -1.55
CA ASN A 70 5.45 -5.03 -1.65
C ASN A 70 6.62 -4.04 -1.74
N VAL A 71 6.51 -3.00 -2.57
CA VAL A 71 7.58 -2.00 -2.74
C VAL A 71 7.77 -1.18 -1.46
N VAL A 72 6.69 -0.82 -0.77
CA VAL A 72 6.75 -0.09 0.51
C VAL A 72 7.49 -0.92 1.56
N VAL A 73 7.14 -2.20 1.72
CA VAL A 73 7.78 -3.12 2.67
C VAL A 73 9.26 -3.36 2.31
N VAL A 74 9.58 -3.51 1.03
CA VAL A 74 10.98 -3.64 0.56
C VAL A 74 11.80 -2.39 0.89
N GLY A 75 11.21 -1.20 0.73
CA GLY A 75 11.85 0.06 1.14
C GLY A 75 12.19 0.07 2.64
N MET A 76 11.23 -0.28 3.49
CA MET A 76 11.45 -0.39 4.94
C MET A 76 12.51 -1.44 5.30
N LEU A 77 12.44 -2.62 4.69
CA LEU A 77 13.41 -3.70 4.91
C LEU A 77 14.82 -3.27 4.50
N SER A 78 14.96 -2.60 3.34
CA SER A 78 16.24 -2.09 2.86
C SER A 78 16.83 -1.07 3.84
N TYR A 79 15.99 -0.20 4.40
CA TYR A 79 16.39 0.77 5.41
C TYR A 79 16.87 0.08 6.69
N ILE A 80 16.12 -0.89 7.22
CA ILE A 80 16.51 -1.67 8.42
C ILE A 80 17.86 -2.37 8.17
N LYS A 81 18.05 -2.96 6.99
CA LYS A 81 19.28 -3.66 6.59
C LYS A 81 20.48 -2.74 6.44
N THR A 82 20.29 -1.42 6.29
CA THR A 82 21.42 -0.48 6.31
C THR A 82 22.07 -0.37 7.69
N PHE A 83 21.30 -0.59 8.76
CA PHE A 83 21.78 -0.56 10.15
C PHE A 83 22.21 -1.94 10.66
N HIS A 84 21.56 -3.01 10.17
CA HIS A 84 21.84 -4.40 10.54
C HIS A 84 22.29 -5.16 9.28
N LYS A 85 23.60 -5.17 9.04
CA LYS A 85 24.23 -5.68 7.79
C LYS A 85 24.57 -7.17 7.82
N ASP A 86 24.45 -7.77 9.00
CA ASP A 86 24.62 -9.19 9.29
C ASP A 86 23.62 -10.11 8.55
#